data_AF-A0A842LUA2-F1
#
_entry.id   AF-A0A842LUA2-F1
#
_cell.length_a   1.000
_cell.length_b   1.000
_cell.length_c   1.000
_cell.angle_alpha   90.00
_cell.angle_beta   90.00
_cell.angle_gamma   90.00
#
_symmetry.space_group_name_H-M   'P 1'
#
loop_
_entity.id
_entity.type
_entity.pdbx_description
1 polymer ?
#
loop_
_entity_poly.entity_id
_entity_poly.type
_entity_poly.pdbx_seq_one_letter_code
_entity_poly.pdbx_strand_id
1 'polypeptide(L)' 'CYGHPELTLDHPTDIVCRKSDYICSRTLMIRADKAACDLDENLVRDLRKGRELKVEIIVEY' A
#
# COMPACT_ATOMS: atom_id res chain seq x y z
N CYS A 1 -6.14 -8.51 -0.62
CA CYS A 1 -6.28 -7.34 -1.52
C CYS A 1 -6.22 -7.82 -2.96
N TYR A 2 -6.46 -6.94 -3.94
CA TYR A 2 -6.47 -7.33 -5.35
C TYR A 2 -5.83 -6.27 -6.23
N GLY A 3 -5.27 -6.72 -7.37
CA GLY A 3 -4.95 -5.86 -8.51
C GLY A 3 -6.21 -5.49 -9.30
N HIS A 4 -6.04 -4.66 -10.34
CA HIS A 4 -7.10 -4.33 -11.29
C HIS A 4 -6.51 -4.09 -12.69
N PRO A 5 -7.18 -4.48 -13.78
CA PRO A 5 -6.68 -4.28 -15.15
C PRO A 5 -6.41 -2.80 -15.52
N GLU A 6 -7.05 -1.86 -14.83
CA GLU A 6 -6.90 -0.41 -15.06
C GLU A 6 -5.77 0.24 -14.21
N LEU A 7 -5.03 -0.53 -13.41
CA LEU A 7 -3.89 0.03 -12.67
C LEU A 7 -2.77 0.42 -13.64
N THR A 8 -2.42 1.70 -13.68
CA THR A 8 -1.38 2.22 -14.58
C THR A 8 0.03 2.08 -14.00
N LEU A 9 0.18 2.12 -12.67
CA LEU A 9 1.45 1.89 -11.95
C LEU A 9 2.59 2.82 -12.40
N ASP A 10 2.27 4.06 -12.79
CA ASP A 10 3.16 4.99 -13.47
C ASP A 10 3.44 6.28 -12.68
N HIS A 11 3.00 6.37 -11.42
CA HIS A 11 3.35 7.53 -10.60
C HIS A 11 4.85 7.57 -10.29
N PRO A 12 5.52 8.73 -10.42
CA PRO A 12 6.98 8.79 -10.37
C PRO A 12 7.59 8.54 -8.99
N THR A 13 6.82 8.67 -7.90
CA THR A 13 7.36 8.69 -6.53
C THR A 13 6.59 7.89 -5.48
N ASP A 14 5.32 7.55 -5.74
CA ASP A 14 4.41 7.15 -4.67
C ASP A 14 3.81 5.77 -4.93
N ILE A 15 3.59 5.03 -3.85
CA ILE A 15 2.87 3.75 -3.83
C ILE A 15 1.72 3.89 -2.82
N VAL A 16 0.50 3.56 -3.25
CA VAL A 16 -0.71 3.67 -2.41
C VAL A 16 -1.52 2.38 -2.45
N CYS A 17 -1.84 1.86 -1.26
CA CYS A 17 -2.75 0.73 -1.05
C CYS A 17 -4.08 1.27 -0.52
N ARG A 18 -5.22 0.84 -1.09
CA ARG A 18 -6.54 1.40 -0.78
C ARG A 18 -7.52 0.34 -0.30
N LYS A 19 -8.36 0.67 0.68
CA LYS A 19 -9.53 -0.15 1.04
C LYS A 19 -10.68 0.00 0.04
N SER A 20 -10.81 1.16 -0.60
CA SER A 20 -11.76 1.39 -1.70
C SER A 20 -11.28 0.76 -3.02
N ASP A 21 -12.13 0.87 -4.03
CA ASP A 21 -11.88 0.52 -5.43
C ASP A 21 -11.44 1.73 -6.29
N TYR A 22 -11.24 2.91 -5.68
CA TYR A 22 -10.75 4.09 -6.39
C TYR A 22 -9.34 3.85 -6.96
N ILE A 23 -9.16 4.16 -8.24
CA ILE A 23 -7.89 4.02 -8.95
C ILE A 23 -7.35 5.39 -9.35
N CYS A 24 -6.06 5.58 -9.12
CA CYS A 24 -5.25 6.62 -9.72
C CYS A 24 -3.83 6.09 -9.95
N SER A 25 -2.97 6.84 -10.61
CA SER A 25 -1.61 6.43 -10.99
C SER A 25 -0.73 5.89 -9.86
N ARG A 26 -1.04 6.26 -8.62
CA ARG A 26 -0.33 5.83 -7.40
C ARG A 26 -0.77 4.47 -6.87
N THR A 27 -1.88 3.96 -7.36
CA THR A 27 -2.59 2.84 -6.73
C THR A 27 -1.94 1.53 -7.11
N LEU A 28 -1.38 0.83 -6.13
CA LEU A 28 -0.79 -0.49 -6.31
C LEU A 28 -1.82 -1.61 -6.09
N MET A 29 -2.74 -1.41 -5.14
CA MET A 29 -3.77 -2.39 -4.79
C MET A 29 -5.04 -1.72 -4.29
N ILE A 30 -6.17 -2.35 -4.61
CA ILE A 30 -7.51 -1.97 -4.18
C ILE A 30 -8.11 -3.03 -3.26
N ARG A 31 -9.20 -2.67 -2.56
CA ARG A 31 -9.90 -3.56 -1.61
C ARG A 31 -8.95 -4.24 -0.62
N ALA A 32 -8.02 -3.46 -0.07
CA ALA A 32 -7.18 -3.87 1.04
C ALA A 32 -8.04 -4.18 2.28
N ASP A 33 -7.63 -5.21 3.03
CA ASP A 33 -8.20 -5.55 4.33
C ASP A 33 -7.83 -4.52 5.40
N LYS A 34 -6.64 -3.90 5.28
CA LYS A 34 -6.08 -2.92 6.21
C LYS A 34 -5.79 -1.56 5.56
N ALA A 35 -5.93 -0.50 6.34
CA ALA A 35 -5.40 0.84 6.07
C ALA A 35 -4.35 1.23 7.13
N ALA A 36 -3.79 2.44 7.03
CA ALA A 36 -2.81 2.95 7.98
C ALA A 36 -3.29 2.92 9.45
N CYS A 37 -4.59 3.10 9.69
CA CYS A 37 -5.20 3.00 11.02
C CYS A 37 -5.26 1.57 11.59
N ASP A 38 -5.08 0.56 10.74
CA ASP A 38 -5.15 -0.86 11.09
C ASP A 38 -3.75 -1.49 11.28
N LEU A 39 -2.68 -0.69 11.14
CA LEU A 39 -1.30 -1.16 11.28
C LEU A 39 -0.91 -1.40 12.75
N ASP A 40 0.01 -2.35 12.95
CA ASP A 40 0.54 -2.67 14.27
C ASP A 40 1.17 -1.44 14.96
N GLU A 41 0.84 -1.23 16.24
CA GLU A 41 1.32 -0.05 16.96
C GLU A 41 2.85 -0.02 17.13
N ASN A 42 3.50 -1.19 17.25
CA ASN A 42 4.95 -1.24 17.37
C ASN A 42 5.62 -0.85 16.05
N LEU A 43 5.07 -1.29 14.92
CA LEU A 43 5.50 -0.82 13.60
C LEU A 43 5.40 0.72 13.51
N VAL A 44 4.25 1.29 13.90
CA VAL A 44 4.06 2.75 13.88
C VAL A 44 5.05 3.47 14.81
N ARG A 45 5.30 2.94 16.01
CA ARG A 45 6.27 3.51 16.96
C ARG A 45 7.70 3.48 16.41
N ASP A 46 8.06 2.43 15.69
CA ASP A 46 9.39 2.30 15.08
C ASP A 46 9.57 3.24 13.88
N LEU A 47 8.55 3.37 13.03
CA LEU A 47 8.53 4.35 11.95
C LEU A 47 8.65 5.79 12.46
N ARG A 48 7.97 6.12 13.57
CA ARG A 48 8.10 7.45 14.21
C ARG A 48 9.51 7.76 14.70
N LYS A 49 10.31 6.74 15.01
CA LYS A 49 11.72 6.89 15.39
C LYS A 49 12.66 6.96 14.19
N GLY A 50 12.13 6.92 12.96
CA GLY A 50 12.92 6.94 11.73
C GLY A 50 13.67 5.63 11.47
N ARG A 51 13.20 4.50 12.03
CA ARG A 51 13.78 3.19 11.72
C ARG A 51 13.48 2.79 10.27
N GLU A 52 14.34 1.96 9.72
CA GLU A 52 14.17 1.44 8.35
C GLU A 52 12.91 0.58 8.24
N LEU A 53 12.20 0.77 7.12
CA LEU A 53 11.05 -0.06 6.74
C LEU A 53 11.44 -0.93 5.55
N LYS A 54 11.24 -2.24 5.69
CA LYS A 54 11.26 -3.15 4.55
C LYS A 54 9.81 -3.38 4.08
N VAL A 55 9.55 -3.12 2.80
CA VAL A 55 8.28 -3.45 2.14
C VAL A 55 8.54 -4.59 1.16
N GLU A 56 7.77 -5.67 1.26
CA GLU A 56 7.80 -6.80 0.35
C GLU A 56 6.46 -6.90 -0.37
N ILE A 57 6.49 -6.98 -1.70
CA ILE A 57 5.30 -7.03 -2.56
C ILE A 57 5.33 -8.39 -3.27
N ILE A 58 4.29 -9.19 -3.06
CA ILE A 58 4.13 -10.53 -3.64
C ILE A 58 2.87 -10.52 -4.49
N VAL A 59 2.97 -11.07 -5.70
CA VAL A 59 1.87 -11.15 -6.66
C VAL A 59 1.67 -12.61 -7.07
N GLU A 60 0.42 -13.06 -7.01
CA GLU A 60 -0.05 -14.32 -7.57
C GLU A 60 -1.10 -14.00 -8.63
N TYR A 61 -1.07 -14.69 -9.76
CA TYR A 61 -1.94 -14.47 -10.92
C TYR A 61 -2.52 -15.78 -11.44
#